data_AF-E6Q2E0-F1
#
_entry.id   AF-E6Q2E0-F1
#
_cell.length_a   1.000
_cell.length_b   1.000
_cell.length_c   1.000
_cell.angle_alpha   90.00
_cell.angle_beta   90.00
_cell.angle_gamma   90.00
#
_symmetry.space_group_name_H-M   'P 1'
#
loop_
_entity.id
_entity.type
_entity.pdbx_description
1 polymer ?
#
loop_
_entity_poly.entity_id
_entity_poly.type
_entity_poly.pdbx_seq_one_letter_code
_entity_poly.pdbx_strand_id
1 'polypeptide(L)'
;MHAALAALPDWPPIRAERLMIRVGSDRARVRDFKDDLRHVLDNFERRGWILSYKLGRGDQGMIEIKKVPTPSQARALAARAAQGP
;
A
#
# COMPACT_ATOMS: atom_id res chain seq x y z
N MET A 1 14.59 -3.99 -8.47
CA MET A 1 13.83 -3.11 -7.54
C MET A 1 12.50 -3.71 -7.01
N HIS A 2 12.01 -4.85 -7.52
CA HIS A 2 10.80 -5.53 -7.01
C HIS A 2 10.97 -6.18 -5.62
N ALA A 3 12.15 -6.71 -5.30
CA ALA A 3 12.38 -7.46 -4.05
C ALA A 3 12.26 -6.60 -2.77
N ALA A 4 12.67 -5.33 -2.82
CA ALA A 4 12.64 -4.45 -1.64
C ALA A 4 11.21 -4.12 -1.16
N LEU A 5 10.24 -4.01 -2.09
CA LEU A 5 8.85 -3.74 -1.74
C LEU A 5 8.07 -4.99 -1.28
N ALA A 6 8.55 -6.18 -1.65
CA ALA A 6 8.01 -7.45 -1.19
C ALA A 6 8.54 -7.84 0.20
N ALA A 7 9.78 -7.45 0.52
CA ALA A 7 10.42 -7.72 1.80
C ALA A 7 9.86 -6.89 2.97
N LEU A 8 9.40 -5.67 2.70
CA LEU A 8 8.81 -4.81 3.73
C LEU A 8 7.44 -5.36 4.16
N PRO A 9 7.19 -5.48 5.49
CA PRO A 9 5.90 -5.97 6.01
C PRO A 9 4.75 -5.02 5.64
N ASP A 10 5.04 -3.73 5.52
CA ASP A 10 4.12 -2.70 5.05
C ASP A 10 4.71 -1.95 3.85
N TRP A 11 3.85 -1.46 2.96
CA TRP A 11 4.31 -0.47 2.00
C TRP A 11 4.53 0.87 2.71
N PRO A 12 5.71 1.49 2.58
CA PRO A 12 5.93 2.80 3.18
C PRO A 12 4.90 3.78 2.62
N PRO A 13 4.35 4.67 3.46
CA PRO A 13 3.40 5.67 2.99
C PRO A 13 3.97 6.43 1.79
N ILE A 14 3.19 6.54 0.71
CA ILE A 14 3.62 7.20 -0.52
C ILE A 14 2.64 8.32 -0.91
N ARG A 15 3.15 9.47 -1.34
CA ARG A 15 2.29 10.55 -1.88
C ARG A 15 1.59 10.07 -3.15
N ALA A 16 0.30 10.39 -3.30
CA ALA A 16 -0.49 9.99 -4.46
C ALA A 16 0.10 10.43 -5.80
N GLU A 17 0.57 11.68 -5.88
CA GLU A 17 1.29 12.20 -7.04
C GLU A 17 2.53 11.37 -7.41
N ARG A 18 3.35 11.00 -6.41
CA ARG A 18 4.56 10.18 -6.65
C ARG A 18 4.21 8.78 -7.12
N LEU A 19 3.14 8.18 -6.58
CA LEU A 19 2.67 6.89 -7.05
C LEU A 19 2.17 6.98 -8.48
N MET A 20 1.38 8.01 -8.82
CA MET A 20 0.88 8.28 -10.17
C MET A 20 2.01 8.36 -11.19
N ILE A 21 3.06 9.15 -10.90
CA ILE A 21 4.26 9.26 -11.75
C ILE A 21 4.96 7.91 -11.86
N ARG A 22 5.13 7.18 -10.75
CA ARG A 22 5.86 5.91 -10.72
C ARG A 22 5.18 4.81 -11.52
N VAL A 23 3.85 4.79 -11.57
CA VAL A 23 3.08 3.83 -12.37
C VAL A 23 2.88 4.29 -13.82
N GLY A 24 3.45 5.45 -14.20
CA GLY A 24 3.32 5.99 -15.56
C GLY A 24 1.88 6.35 -15.92
N SER A 25 1.10 6.84 -14.95
CA SER A 25 -0.30 7.20 -15.19
C SER A 25 -0.39 8.52 -15.98
N ASP A 26 -1.12 8.51 -17.09
CA ASP A 26 -1.37 9.69 -17.94
C ASP A 26 -2.44 10.65 -17.40
N ARG A 27 -2.94 10.40 -16.19
CA ARG A 27 -3.95 11.25 -15.53
C ARG A 27 -3.41 12.68 -15.36
N ALA A 28 -4.14 13.65 -15.89
CA ALA A 28 -3.83 15.08 -15.74
C ALA A 28 -4.02 15.60 -14.30
N ARG A 29 -4.81 14.89 -13.48
CA ARG A 29 -5.11 15.28 -12.10
C ARG A 29 -4.94 14.10 -11.15
N VAL A 30 -4.27 14.37 -10.02
CA VAL A 30 -4.04 13.37 -8.96
C VAL A 30 -5.35 12.89 -8.34
N ARG A 31 -6.38 13.74 -8.30
CA ARG A 31 -7.72 13.35 -7.85
C ARG A 31 -8.30 12.20 -8.65
N ASP A 32 -8.27 12.28 -9.99
CA ASP A 32 -8.85 11.26 -10.86
C ASP A 32 -8.10 9.92 -10.72
N PHE A 33 -6.76 10.00 -10.62
CA PHE A 33 -5.92 8.85 -10.30
C PHE A 33 -6.32 8.18 -8.97
N LYS A 34 -6.62 8.98 -7.93
CA LYS A 34 -7.01 8.44 -6.62
C LYS A 34 -8.38 7.76 -6.63
N ASP A 35 -9.29 8.20 -7.48
CA ASP A 35 -10.61 7.57 -7.61
C ASP A 35 -10.49 6.21 -8.29
N ASP A 36 -9.70 6.08 -9.37
CA ASP A 36 -9.37 4.78 -9.96
C ASP A 36 -8.62 3.87 -8.97
N LEU A 37 -7.62 4.43 -8.29
CA LEU A 37 -6.82 3.70 -7.32
C LEU A 37 -7.70 3.12 -6.20
N ARG A 38 -8.75 3.85 -5.78
CA ARG A 38 -9.72 3.35 -4.81
C ARG A 38 -10.36 2.05 -5.28
N HIS A 39 -10.83 2.00 -6.53
CA HIS A 39 -11.43 0.78 -7.09
C HIS A 39 -10.48 -0.41 -7.14
N VAL A 40 -9.20 -0.17 -7.46
CA VAL A 40 -8.17 -1.21 -7.46
C VAL A 40 -7.90 -1.72 -6.04
N LEU A 41 -7.77 -0.81 -5.07
CA LEU A 41 -7.50 -1.18 -3.69
C LEU A 41 -8.69 -1.87 -3.03
N ASP A 42 -9.92 -1.45 -3.32
CA ASP A 42 -11.15 -2.16 -2.92
C ASP A 42 -11.16 -3.60 -3.46
N ASN A 43 -10.73 -3.80 -4.70
CA ASN A 43 -10.62 -5.14 -5.28
C ASN A 43 -9.57 -5.99 -4.57
N PHE A 44 -8.41 -5.40 -4.25
CA PHE A 44 -7.34 -6.09 -3.54
C PHE A 44 -7.74 -6.47 -2.11
N GLU A 45 -8.47 -5.60 -1.42
CA GLU A 45 -9.01 -5.88 -0.10
C GLU A 45 -10.03 -7.01 -0.15
N ARG A 46 -10.99 -6.97 -1.09
CA ARG A 46 -11.97 -8.05 -1.30
C ARG A 46 -11.34 -9.40 -1.65
N ARG A 47 -10.21 -9.40 -2.36
CA ARG A 47 -9.43 -10.62 -2.68
C ARG A 47 -8.51 -11.08 -1.55
N GLY A 48 -8.42 -10.33 -0.45
CA GLY A 48 -7.54 -10.65 0.67
C GLY A 48 -6.05 -10.48 0.34
N TRP A 49 -5.69 -9.60 -0.60
CA TRP A 49 -4.29 -9.28 -0.90
C TRP A 49 -3.74 -8.20 0.04
N ILE A 50 -4.62 -7.32 0.50
CA ILE A 50 -4.33 -6.29 1.50
C ILE A 50 -5.35 -6.41 2.63
N LEU A 51 -4.96 -5.99 3.83
CA LEU A 51 -5.82 -5.96 5.01
C LEU A 51 -6.66 -4.68 5.07
N SER A 52 -6.07 -3.56 4.66
CA SER A 52 -6.75 -2.26 4.59
C SER A 52 -5.88 -1.25 3.84
N TYR A 53 -6.49 -0.12 3.48
CA TYR A 53 -5.77 1.01 2.92
C TYR A 53 -6.38 2.35 3.36
N LYS A 54 -5.60 3.43 3.25
CA LYS A 54 -6.04 4.80 3.49
C LYS A 54 -5.56 5.71 2.38
N LEU A 55 -6.47 6.53 1.85
CA LEU A 55 -6.17 7.59 0.90
C LEU A 55 -6.32 8.96 1.58
N GLY A 56 -5.22 9.65 1.79
CA GLY A 56 -5.20 11.01 2.35
C GLY A 56 -5.96 12.00 1.48
N ARG A 57 -6.44 13.11 2.05
CA ARG A 57 -7.19 14.15 1.31
C ARG A 57 -6.27 15.03 0.44
N GLY A 58 -6.84 15.63 -0.60
CA GLY A 58 -6.13 16.51 -1.53
C GLY A 58 -5.10 15.79 -2.42
N ASP A 59 -4.43 16.55 -3.29
CA ASP A 59 -3.47 16.01 -4.26
C ASP A 59 -2.15 15.55 -3.59
N GLN A 60 -1.82 16.14 -2.45
CA GLN A 60 -0.69 15.74 -1.62
C GLN A 60 -1.00 14.60 -0.64
N GLY A 61 -2.18 14.00 -0.73
CA GLY A 61 -2.61 12.93 0.16
C GLY A 61 -1.66 11.74 0.15
N MET A 62 -1.32 11.24 1.34
CA MET A 62 -0.54 10.01 1.52
C MET A 62 -1.42 8.79 1.27
N ILE A 63 -0.82 7.77 0.68
CA ILE A 63 -1.40 6.46 0.46
C ILE A 63 -0.71 5.51 1.42
N GLU A 64 -1.50 4.87 2.27
CA GLU A 64 -1.05 3.87 3.23
C GLU A 64 -1.75 2.57 2.88
N ILE A 65 -0.99 1.48 2.75
CA ILE A 65 -1.53 0.16 2.39
C ILE A 65 -0.96 -0.86 3.35
N LYS A 66 -1.86 -1.48 4.13
CA LYS A 66 -1.53 -2.55 5.05
C LYS A 66 -1.71 -3.87 4.32
N LYS A 67 -0.63 -4.62 4.14
CA LYS A 67 -0.67 -5.86 3.34
C LYS A 67 -1.00 -7.08 4.19
N VAL A 68 -1.45 -8.14 3.52
CA VAL A 68 -1.41 -9.47 4.13
C VAL A 68 0.05 -9.94 4.15
N PRO A 69 0.62 -10.24 5.33
CA PRO A 69 2.00 -10.71 5.42
C PRO A 69 2.12 -12.10 4.80
N THR A 70 3.23 -12.36 4.11
CA THR A 70 3.59 -13.72 3.68
C THR A 70 3.80 -14.63 4.90
N PRO A 71 3.73 -15.97 4.76
CA PRO A 71 3.94 -16.88 5.90
C PRO A 71 5.26 -16.67 6.64
N SER A 72 6.34 -16.30 5.93
CA SER A 72 7.63 -15.98 6.56
C SER A 72 7.61 -14.65 7.31
N GLN A 73 6.92 -13.63 6.79
CA GLN A 73 6.73 -12.35 7.50
C GLN A 73 5.83 -12.52 8.73
N ALA A 74 4.75 -13.31 8.61
CA ALA A 74 3.87 -13.62 9.73
C ALA A 74 4.63 -14.31 10.87
N ARG A 75 5.51 -15.28 10.54
CA ARG A 75 6.41 -15.93 11.50
C ARG A 75 7.37 -14.93 12.15
N ALA A 76 7.99 -14.04 11.37
CA ALA A 76 8.88 -13.01 11.89
C ALA A 76 8.16 -12.00 12.81
N LEU A 77 6.93 -11.60 12.46
CA LEU A 77 6.09 -10.73 13.28
C LEU A 77 5.68 -11.41 14.60
N ALA A 78 5.28 -12.69 14.55
CA ALA A 78 4.95 -13.47 15.74
C ALA A 78 6.16 -13.64 16.67
N ALA A 79 7.35 -13.91 16.11
CA ALA A 79 8.58 -14.01 16.88
C ALA A 79 8.97 -12.69 17.57
N ARG A 80 8.73 -11.54 16.92
CA ARG A 80 8.93 -10.21 17.52
C ARG A 80 7.93 -9.92 18.63
N ALA A 81 6.65 -10.22 18.42
CA ALA A 81 5.62 -10.02 19.44
C ALA A 81 5.86 -10.87 20.70
N ALA A 82 6.42 -12.08 20.52
CA ALA A 82 6.80 -12.95 21.63
C ALA A 82 8.03 -12.46 22.43
N GLN A 83 8.82 -11.54 21.87
CA GLN A 83 10.02 -10.99 22.53
C GLN A 83 9.73 -9.73 23.38
N GLY A 84 8.48 -9.24 23.38
CA GLY A 84 8.09 -8.02 24.11
C GLY A 84 8.58 -6.72 23.45
N PRO A 85 8.00 -5.56 23.82
CA PRO A 85 8.51 -4.25 23.41
C PRO A 85 9.92 -3.96 23.96
#